data_AF-E5RH07-F1
#
_entry.id   AF-E5RH07-F1
#
_cell.length_a   1.000
_cell.length_b   1.000
_cell.length_c   1.000
_cell.angle_alpha   90.00
_cell.angle_beta   90.00
_cell.angle_gamma   90.00
#
_symmetry.space_group_name_H-M   'P 1'
#
loop_
_entity.id
_entity.type
_entity.pdbx_description
1 polymer ?
#
loop_
_entity_poly.entity_id
_entity_poly.type
_entity_poly.pdbx_seq_one_letter_code
_entity_poly.pdbx_strand_id
1 'polypeptide(L)'
;MATPYVPVPMPIGNSASSFTTNRNQRSSSFGSVSTSSNSSKGQLEDSNMGTASSIEYSTRPRDTEEQNPETVNWEDRPSTPTILGYEVMEERAKFTVYKILVKKTPEESWVVFRRYTDFSRLNDKLKEMFPGFRLALPPKRWFKDNYNADFLEDRQLGLQAFLQNLVAHKDIAN
;
A
#
# COMPACT_ATOMS: atom_id res chain seq x y z
N MET A 1 55.02 3.73 -34.06
CA MET A 1 54.92 5.18 -33.76
C MET A 1 54.03 5.34 -32.55
N ALA A 2 54.47 6.07 -31.52
CA ALA A 2 53.69 6.30 -30.31
C ALA A 2 53.01 7.67 -30.37
N THR A 3 51.74 7.75 -29.98
CA THR A 3 51.01 9.02 -29.86
C THR A 3 51.41 9.73 -28.57
N PRO A 4 51.61 11.07 -28.58
CA PRO A 4 51.93 11.81 -27.36
C PRO A 4 50.71 11.91 -26.45
N TYR A 5 50.94 11.75 -25.14
CA TYR A 5 49.92 11.89 -24.10
C TYR A 5 49.56 13.36 -23.89
N VAL A 6 48.26 13.68 -23.87
CA VAL A 6 47.73 15.03 -23.63
C VAL A 6 46.96 15.04 -22.30
N PRO A 7 47.38 15.82 -21.29
CA PRO A 7 46.68 15.91 -20.01
C PRO A 7 45.29 16.57 -20.16
N VAL A 8 44.29 16.03 -19.46
CA VAL A 8 42.93 16.60 -19.41
C VAL A 8 42.78 17.46 -18.15
N PRO A 9 42.25 18.70 -18.23
CA PRO A 9 42.04 19.55 -17.05
C PRO A 9 41.00 18.96 -16.08
N MET A 10 41.33 18.92 -14.78
CA MET A 10 40.40 18.58 -13.72
C MET A 10 39.67 19.84 -13.21
N PRO A 11 38.34 19.82 -13.00
CA PRO A 11 37.61 20.98 -12.48
C PRO A 11 37.94 21.22 -11.00
N ILE A 12 38.39 22.43 -10.69
CA ILE A 12 38.64 22.89 -9.32
C ILE A 12 37.29 23.23 -8.66
N GLY A 13 36.97 22.56 -7.55
CA GLY A 13 35.75 22.82 -6.78
C GLY A 13 35.84 24.15 -6.05
N ASN A 14 34.87 25.04 -6.29
CA ASN A 14 34.85 26.38 -5.70
C ASN A 14 34.08 26.39 -4.37
N SER A 15 34.81 26.45 -3.25
CA SER A 15 34.23 26.59 -1.91
C SER A 15 34.08 28.05 -1.52
N ALA A 16 32.85 28.58 -1.54
CA ALA A 16 32.31 29.57 -0.58
C ALA A 16 31.05 30.27 -1.13
N SER A 17 29.97 30.28 -0.35
CA SER A 17 29.32 31.52 0.08
C SER A 17 28.18 31.24 1.06
N SER A 18 28.25 31.91 2.21
CA SER A 18 27.24 31.91 3.26
C SER A 18 26.14 32.92 2.97
N PHE A 19 24.87 32.52 3.03
CA PHE A 19 23.75 33.47 2.98
C PHE A 19 22.67 33.19 4.04
N THR A 20 22.57 34.13 4.98
CA THR A 20 21.35 34.64 5.63
C THR A 20 20.33 33.65 6.20
N THR A 21 20.30 33.53 7.52
CA THR A 21 19.07 33.28 8.28
C THR A 21 18.07 34.42 8.07
N ASN A 22 16.84 34.11 7.65
CA ASN A 22 15.75 35.08 7.67
C ASN A 22 14.38 34.40 7.84
N ARG A 23 13.51 35.02 8.66
CA ARG A 23 12.04 35.03 8.51
C ARG A 23 11.27 33.70 8.73
N ASN A 24 10.58 33.44 9.84
CA ASN A 24 9.53 34.25 10.44
C ASN A 24 9.21 33.77 11.87
N GLN A 25 9.10 34.69 12.82
CA GLN A 25 8.19 34.54 13.97
C GLN A 25 6.76 34.81 13.47
N ARG A 26 5.79 33.94 13.79
CA ARG A 26 4.36 34.27 13.65
C ARG A 26 3.57 33.74 14.84
N SER A 27 2.80 34.63 15.45
CA SER A 27 2.00 34.44 16.66
C SER A 27 0.51 34.23 16.34
N SER A 28 -0.34 34.25 17.39
CA SER A 28 -1.78 33.89 17.46
C SER A 28 -2.07 32.38 17.47
N SER A 29 -2.75 31.73 18.45
CA SER A 29 -3.61 32.07 19.61
C SER A 29 -5.13 31.99 19.38
N PHE A 30 -5.79 31.27 20.32
CA PHE A 30 -7.23 31.25 20.65
C PHE A 30 -8.23 30.56 19.68
N GLY A 31 -8.50 29.28 20.01
CA GLY A 31 -9.80 28.60 20.18
C GLY A 31 -11.07 28.94 19.39
N SER A 32 -11.87 27.89 19.12
CA SER A 32 -13.35 27.91 19.11
C SER A 32 -13.99 26.51 19.08
N VAL A 33 -15.29 26.46 19.41
CA VAL A 33 -16.18 25.28 19.53
C VAL A 33 -17.53 25.59 18.83
N SER A 34 -18.45 24.68 18.50
CA SER A 34 -18.57 23.26 18.87
C SER A 34 -18.53 22.33 17.63
N THR A 35 -19.51 21.54 17.17
CA THR A 35 -20.93 21.25 17.52
C THR A 35 -21.23 19.76 17.34
N SER A 36 -21.89 19.15 18.32
CA SER A 36 -22.56 17.87 18.19
C SER A 36 -23.98 18.03 17.61
N SER A 37 -24.41 17.08 16.79
CA SER A 37 -25.80 16.97 16.32
C SER A 37 -26.33 15.58 16.70
N ASN A 38 -27.54 15.52 17.24
CA ASN A 38 -28.07 14.33 17.91
C ASN A 38 -29.47 13.97 17.40
N SER A 39 -29.71 12.65 17.30
CA SER A 39 -31.02 11.97 17.33
C SER A 39 -32.08 12.27 16.26
N SER A 40 -32.71 11.19 15.78
CA SER A 40 -34.13 11.16 15.41
C SER A 40 -34.72 9.77 15.74
N LYS A 41 -35.94 9.75 16.27
CA LYS A 41 -36.64 8.55 16.77
C LYS A 41 -37.31 7.75 15.66
N GLY A 42 -37.61 6.47 15.93
CA GLY A 42 -38.49 5.64 15.10
C GLY A 42 -38.71 4.23 15.65
N GLN A 43 -39.49 4.10 16.74
CA GLN A 43 -40.02 2.82 17.24
C GLN A 43 -41.49 2.72 16.79
N LEU A 44 -41.92 1.54 16.33
CA LEU A 44 -43.27 1.00 16.55
C LEU A 44 -43.31 -0.49 16.19
N GLU A 45 -44.02 -1.26 17.01
CA GLU A 45 -44.33 -2.68 16.84
C GLU A 45 -45.63 -2.86 16.04
N ASP A 46 -45.82 -4.00 15.37
CA ASP A 46 -46.74 -5.08 15.80
C ASP A 46 -47.04 -6.03 14.61
N SER A 47 -47.98 -6.96 14.77
CA SER A 47 -48.03 -8.24 14.10
C SER A 47 -49.46 -8.73 13.78
N ASN A 48 -49.52 -9.63 12.80
CA ASN A 48 -50.56 -10.66 12.59
C ASN A 48 -51.87 -10.31 11.84
N MET A 49 -52.44 -11.37 11.23
CA MET A 49 -53.72 -11.49 10.49
C MET A 49 -53.78 -10.76 9.12
N GLY A 50 -54.44 -11.29 8.07
CA GLY A 50 -55.09 -12.60 7.90
C GLY A 50 -56.08 -12.60 6.72
N THR A 51 -55.88 -13.49 5.74
CA THR A 51 -56.84 -13.97 4.72
C THR A 51 -57.67 -12.96 3.89
N ALA A 52 -57.49 -12.99 2.56
CA ALA A 52 -58.60 -13.08 1.59
C ALA A 52 -58.13 -13.51 0.19
N SER A 53 -58.91 -14.38 -0.43
CA SER A 53 -58.75 -14.97 -1.77
C SER A 53 -58.90 -13.98 -2.95
N SER A 54 -58.17 -14.23 -4.04
CA SER A 54 -58.82 -14.42 -5.35
C SER A 54 -57.99 -15.32 -6.27
N ILE A 55 -58.67 -16.14 -7.07
CA ILE A 55 -58.09 -17.06 -8.04
C ILE A 55 -58.19 -16.40 -9.42
N GLU A 56 -57.09 -16.29 -10.15
CA GLU A 56 -57.13 -16.23 -11.61
C GLU A 56 -56.07 -17.12 -12.25
N TYR A 57 -56.43 -17.70 -13.39
CA TYR A 57 -55.66 -18.68 -14.13
C TYR A 57 -54.67 -18.00 -15.07
N SER A 58 -53.43 -18.50 -15.14
CA SER A 58 -52.59 -18.36 -16.33
C SER A 58 -51.77 -19.63 -16.55
N THR A 59 -51.61 -20.04 -17.80
CA THR A 59 -51.18 -21.40 -18.14
C THR A 59 -50.00 -21.42 -19.12
N ARG A 60 -48.93 -22.13 -18.73
CA ARG A 60 -47.78 -22.59 -19.54
C ARG A 60 -46.71 -21.53 -19.89
N PRO A 61 -45.47 -21.96 -20.24
CA PRO A 61 -44.87 -23.29 -20.15
C PRO A 61 -43.64 -23.36 -19.22
N ARG A 62 -43.09 -24.57 -19.10
CA ARG A 62 -41.81 -24.88 -18.48
C ARG A 62 -40.69 -24.55 -19.46
N ASP A 63 -39.78 -23.63 -19.08
CA ASP A 63 -38.45 -23.53 -19.67
C ASP A 63 -37.40 -23.72 -18.58
N THR A 64 -36.37 -24.50 -18.91
CA THR A 64 -35.27 -24.86 -18.03
C THR A 64 -34.19 -23.80 -18.14
N GLU A 65 -34.28 -22.74 -17.33
CA GLU A 65 -33.11 -21.90 -17.07
C GLU A 65 -32.31 -22.52 -15.93
N GLU A 66 -31.35 -23.36 -16.29
CA GLU A 66 -30.19 -23.58 -15.43
C GLU A 66 -29.58 -22.21 -15.14
N GLN A 67 -29.75 -21.73 -13.89
CA GLN A 67 -28.91 -20.66 -13.38
C GLN A 67 -27.48 -21.21 -13.32
N ASN A 68 -26.79 -21.04 -14.44
CA ASN A 68 -25.35 -21.09 -14.54
C ASN A 68 -24.79 -20.33 -13.34
N PRO A 69 -24.14 -20.99 -12.36
CA PRO A 69 -23.45 -20.26 -11.34
C PRO A 69 -22.36 -19.50 -12.07
N GLU A 70 -22.48 -18.17 -12.16
CA GLU A 70 -21.44 -17.32 -12.72
C GLU A 70 -20.14 -17.74 -12.06
N THR A 71 -19.26 -18.40 -12.83
CA THR A 71 -17.97 -18.86 -12.34
C THR A 71 -17.11 -17.62 -12.20
N VAL A 72 -17.31 -16.93 -11.06
CA VAL A 72 -16.53 -15.79 -10.63
C VAL A 72 -15.08 -16.19 -10.82
N ASN A 73 -14.40 -15.56 -11.79
CA ASN A 73 -13.12 -16.04 -12.25
C ASN A 73 -12.07 -15.77 -11.17
N TRP A 74 -11.89 -16.74 -10.27
CA TRP A 74 -11.00 -16.66 -9.12
C TRP A 74 -9.52 -16.49 -9.51
N GLU A 75 -9.19 -16.66 -10.79
CA GLU A 75 -7.83 -16.55 -11.33
C GLU A 75 -7.40 -15.10 -11.62
N ASP A 76 -8.33 -14.14 -11.73
CA ASP A 76 -8.04 -12.75 -12.15
C ASP A 76 -7.75 -11.79 -10.98
N ARG A 77 -7.45 -12.31 -9.77
CA ARG A 77 -6.94 -11.50 -8.66
C ARG A 77 -5.51 -11.90 -8.30
N PRO A 78 -4.50 -11.02 -8.51
CA PRO A 78 -3.12 -11.33 -8.19
C PRO A 78 -2.95 -11.65 -6.70
N SER A 79 -2.31 -12.78 -6.42
CA SER A 79 -2.04 -13.23 -5.05
C SER A 79 -1.18 -12.20 -4.30
N THR A 80 -1.62 -11.80 -3.11
CA THR A 80 -0.85 -10.86 -2.29
C THR A 80 0.49 -11.45 -1.87
N PRO A 81 1.63 -10.77 -2.13
CA PRO A 81 2.93 -11.21 -1.63
C PRO A 81 2.99 -11.20 -0.10
N THR A 82 3.59 -12.24 0.49
CA THR A 82 3.65 -12.44 1.94
C THR A 82 5.08 -12.32 2.44
N ILE A 83 5.34 -11.44 3.40
CA ILE A 83 6.63 -11.33 4.08
C ILE A 83 6.74 -12.45 5.11
N LEU A 84 7.63 -13.40 4.83
CA LEU A 84 7.91 -14.57 5.69
C LEU A 84 8.74 -14.20 6.93
N GLY A 85 9.47 -13.09 6.87
CA GLY A 85 10.37 -12.64 7.93
C GLY A 85 11.39 -11.62 7.44
N TYR A 86 12.26 -11.20 8.35
CA TYR A 86 13.45 -10.39 8.07
C TYR A 86 14.73 -11.12 8.49
N GLU A 87 15.85 -10.69 7.92
CA GLU A 87 17.18 -11.20 8.24
C GLU A 87 18.17 -10.02 8.27
N VAL A 88 19.02 -9.95 9.30
CA VAL A 88 20.06 -8.92 9.43
C VAL A 88 21.38 -9.52 8.94
N MET A 89 21.83 -9.08 7.77
CA MET A 89 23.06 -9.52 7.13
C MET A 89 24.22 -8.57 7.48
N GLU A 90 25.44 -9.10 7.59
CA GLU A 90 26.63 -8.33 7.99
C GLU A 90 27.89 -8.66 7.16
N GLU A 91 27.75 -9.32 6.00
CA GLU A 91 28.85 -9.83 5.18
C GLU A 91 29.88 -8.79 4.69
N ARG A 92 29.45 -7.54 4.51
CA ARG A 92 30.28 -6.41 4.02
C ARG A 92 29.90 -5.07 4.66
N ALA A 93 28.62 -4.93 4.98
CA ALA A 93 28.03 -3.87 5.79
C ALA A 93 26.78 -4.46 6.45
N LYS A 94 26.39 -3.93 7.62
CA LYS A 94 25.17 -4.37 8.29
C LYS A 94 23.92 -3.82 7.56
N PHE A 95 22.96 -4.67 7.25
CA PHE A 95 21.66 -4.27 6.70
C PHE A 95 20.56 -5.32 6.97
N THR A 96 19.30 -4.88 7.01
CA THR A 96 18.14 -5.78 7.09
C THR A 96 17.55 -6.03 5.70
N VAL A 97 17.25 -7.29 5.40
CA VAL A 97 16.51 -7.74 4.20
C VAL A 97 15.22 -8.44 4.61
N TYR A 98 14.16 -8.26 3.82
CA TYR A 98 12.85 -8.91 4.01
C TYR A 98 12.69 -10.04 2.99
N LYS A 99 12.22 -11.20 3.46
CA LYS A 99 12.03 -12.43 2.70
C LYS A 99 10.57 -12.47 2.26
N ILE A 100 10.28 -12.24 0.98
CA ILE A 100 8.92 -12.08 0.46
C ILE A 100 8.58 -13.27 -0.44
N LEU A 101 7.58 -14.06 -0.06
CA LEU A 101 6.98 -15.06 -0.92
C LEU A 101 6.05 -14.38 -1.93
N VAL A 102 6.32 -14.59 -3.22
CA VAL A 102 5.46 -14.20 -4.33
C VAL A 102 4.83 -15.48 -4.88
N LYS A 103 3.51 -15.48 -5.07
CA LYS A 103 2.77 -16.55 -5.74
C LYS A 103 2.18 -16.00 -7.03
N LYS A 104 2.36 -16.72 -8.14
CA LYS A 104 1.76 -16.42 -9.44
C LYS A 104 0.58 -17.35 -9.70
N THR A 105 0.76 -18.65 -9.45
CA THR A 105 -0.33 -19.64 -9.32
C THR A 105 -0.18 -20.36 -7.96
N PRO A 106 -1.11 -21.27 -7.59
CA PRO A 106 -0.93 -22.09 -6.39
C PRO A 106 0.36 -22.95 -6.41
N GLU A 107 0.80 -23.37 -7.59
CA GLU A 107 1.99 -24.18 -7.86
C GLU A 107 3.24 -23.34 -8.14
N GLU A 108 3.09 -22.19 -8.82
CA GLU A 108 4.20 -21.32 -9.19
C GLU A 108 4.44 -20.22 -8.15
N SER A 109 5.47 -20.40 -7.31
CA SER A 109 5.87 -19.40 -6.32
C SER A 109 7.39 -19.32 -6.15
N TRP A 110 7.87 -18.16 -5.73
CA TRP A 110 9.29 -17.90 -5.48
C TRP A 110 9.51 -16.88 -4.35
N VAL A 111 10.69 -16.89 -3.76
CA VAL A 111 11.06 -15.92 -2.71
C VAL A 111 11.94 -14.83 -3.30
N VAL A 112 11.57 -13.56 -3.08
CA VAL A 112 12.41 -12.40 -3.37
C VAL A 112 12.91 -11.75 -2.08
N PHE A 113 14.13 -11.25 -2.15
CA PHE A 113 14.80 -10.54 -1.06
C PHE A 113 14.83 -9.05 -1.37
N ARG A 114 14.27 -8.20 -0.48
CA ARG A 114 14.19 -6.74 -0.69
C ARG A 114 14.52 -5.99 0.60
N ARG A 115 15.21 -4.87 0.49
CA ARG A 115 15.48 -3.95 1.61
C ARG A 115 14.40 -2.87 1.67
N TYR A 116 14.23 -2.23 2.82
CA TYR A 116 13.32 -1.09 2.99
C TYR A 116 13.51 0.01 1.93
N THR A 117 14.75 0.28 1.51
CA THR A 117 15.06 1.27 0.46
C THR A 117 14.46 0.94 -0.90
N ASP A 118 14.27 -0.35 -1.20
CA ASP A 118 13.71 -0.81 -2.47
C ASP A 118 12.19 -0.56 -2.48
N PHE A 119 11.52 -0.76 -1.34
CA PHE A 119 10.12 -0.35 -1.15
C PHE A 119 9.93 1.18 -1.23
N SER A 120 10.84 1.99 -0.66
CA SER A 120 10.79 3.46 -0.83
C SER A 120 10.85 3.82 -2.30
N ARG A 121 11.83 3.29 -3.05
CA ARG A 121 11.99 3.56 -4.50
C ARG A 121 10.77 3.14 -5.31
N LEU A 122 10.14 2.01 -4.99
CA LEU A 122 8.91 1.56 -5.62
C LEU A 122 7.75 2.54 -5.33
N ASN A 123 7.54 2.91 -4.07
CA ASN A 123 6.50 3.86 -3.67
C ASN A 123 6.68 5.24 -4.31
N ASP A 124 7.93 5.72 -4.40
CA ASP A 124 8.25 7.01 -4.99
C ASP A 124 7.93 7.01 -6.50
N LYS A 125 8.24 5.92 -7.24
CA LYS A 125 7.78 5.73 -8.63
C LYS A 125 6.27 5.59 -8.78
N LEU A 126 5.59 4.90 -7.87
CA LEU A 126 4.14 4.72 -7.92
C LEU A 126 3.40 6.06 -7.75
N LYS A 127 3.90 6.97 -6.90
CA LYS A 127 3.35 8.33 -6.78
C LYS A 127 3.57 9.19 -8.03
N GLU A 128 4.68 8.97 -8.74
CA GLU A 128 4.99 9.66 -10.00
C GLU A 128 4.03 9.21 -11.11
N MET A 129 3.83 7.90 -11.27
CA MET A 129 2.93 7.33 -12.29
C MET A 129 1.45 7.52 -11.94
N PHE A 130 1.11 7.47 -10.65
CA PHE A 130 -0.27 7.50 -10.15
C PHE A 130 -0.42 8.57 -9.04
N PRO A 131 -0.46 9.88 -9.37
CA PRO A 131 -0.45 10.95 -8.36
C PRO A 131 -1.68 11.00 -7.45
N GLY A 132 -2.80 10.37 -7.84
CA GLY A 132 -3.97 10.15 -6.98
C GLY A 132 -3.82 8.98 -6.00
N PHE A 133 -2.87 8.08 -6.23
CA PHE A 133 -2.67 6.86 -5.44
C PHE A 133 -1.73 7.10 -4.25
N ARG A 134 -2.17 6.71 -3.05
CA ARG A 134 -1.48 7.01 -1.80
C ARG A 134 -1.20 5.74 -1.01
N LEU A 135 -0.05 5.12 -1.27
CA LEU A 135 0.46 4.06 -0.40
C LEU A 135 1.21 4.62 0.81
N ALA A 136 0.82 4.14 2.00
CA ALA A 136 1.57 4.35 3.22
C ALA A 136 2.74 3.35 3.28
N LEU A 137 3.94 3.87 3.59
CA LEU A 137 5.07 3.05 4.01
C LEU A 137 5.30 3.23 5.52
N PRO A 138 5.78 2.20 6.23
CA PRO A 138 6.24 2.38 7.60
C PRO A 138 7.37 3.42 7.64
N PRO A 139 7.48 4.20 8.73
CA PRO A 139 8.35 5.36 8.78
C PRO A 139 9.84 5.02 8.56
N LYS A 140 10.55 5.96 7.94
CA LYS A 140 12.02 6.02 7.96
C LYS A 140 12.46 6.27 9.41
N ARG A 141 13.49 5.56 9.88
CA ARG A 141 14.01 5.69 11.26
C ARG A 141 15.33 6.46 11.22
N TRP A 142 15.23 7.74 11.54
CA TRP A 142 16.32 8.72 11.35
C TRP A 142 17.24 8.85 12.58
N PHE A 143 16.74 8.55 13.79
CA PHE A 143 17.42 8.90 15.06
C PHE A 143 17.42 7.78 16.12
N LYS A 144 17.33 6.50 15.70
CA LYS A 144 17.37 5.34 16.60
C LYS A 144 18.05 4.14 15.91
N ASP A 145 18.52 3.18 16.70
CA ASP A 145 19.05 1.91 16.18
C ASP A 145 18.06 1.24 15.21
N ASN A 146 18.54 0.87 14.02
CA ASN A 146 17.73 0.28 12.97
C ASN A 146 17.54 -1.25 13.12
N TYR A 147 18.19 -1.88 14.10
CA TYR A 147 18.23 -3.35 14.25
C TYR A 147 17.48 -3.89 15.48
N ASN A 148 16.91 -3.02 16.32
CA ASN A 148 16.00 -3.40 17.41
C ASN A 148 14.79 -4.20 16.89
N ALA A 149 14.47 -5.31 17.56
CA ALA A 149 13.51 -6.32 17.11
C ALA A 149 12.09 -5.76 16.93
N ASP A 150 11.52 -5.12 17.96
CA ASP A 150 10.17 -4.52 17.94
C ASP A 150 9.98 -3.62 16.70
N PHE A 151 11.02 -2.85 16.37
CA PHE A 151 11.01 -1.98 15.20
C PHE A 151 11.05 -2.71 13.85
N LEU A 152 11.81 -3.81 13.76
CA LEU A 152 11.85 -4.62 12.55
C LEU A 152 10.53 -5.38 12.35
N GLU A 153 9.85 -5.75 13.43
CA GLU A 153 8.49 -6.31 13.43
C GLU A 153 7.44 -5.27 13.01
N ASP A 154 7.38 -4.09 13.65
CA ASP A 154 6.53 -2.96 13.24
C ASP A 154 6.72 -2.62 11.75
N ARG A 155 7.99 -2.59 11.30
CA ARG A 155 8.34 -2.32 9.91
C ARG A 155 7.91 -3.47 8.99
N GLN A 156 8.05 -4.73 9.40
CA GLN A 156 7.55 -5.86 8.63
C GLN A 156 6.03 -5.79 8.45
N LEU A 157 5.27 -5.49 9.52
CA LEU A 157 3.82 -5.31 9.45
C LEU A 157 3.43 -4.18 8.50
N GLY A 158 4.08 -3.02 8.60
CA GLY A 158 3.85 -1.90 7.68
C GLY A 158 4.21 -2.20 6.22
N LEU A 159 5.25 -3.00 5.97
CA LEU A 159 5.62 -3.44 4.62
C LEU A 159 4.64 -4.50 4.07
N GLN A 160 4.08 -5.36 4.93
CA GLN A 160 3.02 -6.30 4.54
C GLN A 160 1.74 -5.57 4.16
N ALA A 161 1.35 -4.54 4.93
CA ALA A 161 0.22 -3.68 4.61
C ALA A 161 0.44 -2.89 3.31
N PHE A 162 1.67 -2.43 3.05
CA PHE A 162 2.04 -1.82 1.77
C PHE A 162 1.82 -2.80 0.59
N LEU A 163 2.25 -4.06 0.72
CA LEU A 163 2.07 -5.08 -0.32
C LEU A 163 0.59 -5.46 -0.54
N GLN A 164 -0.20 -5.55 0.53
CA GLN A 164 -1.65 -5.77 0.45
C GLN A 164 -2.35 -4.65 -0.32
N ASN A 165 -2.06 -3.39 0.01
CA ASN A 165 -2.63 -2.24 -0.66
C ASN A 165 -2.13 -2.09 -2.10
N LEU A 166 -0.90 -2.53 -2.40
CA LEU A 166 -0.36 -2.50 -3.76
C LEU A 166 -1.16 -3.39 -4.72
N VAL A 167 -1.44 -4.64 -4.35
CA VAL A 167 -2.19 -5.59 -5.21
C VAL A 167 -3.71 -5.40 -5.17
N ALA A 168 -4.21 -4.55 -4.28
CA ALA A 168 -5.63 -4.23 -4.22
C ALA A 168 -6.12 -3.42 -5.45
N HIS A 169 -5.21 -2.77 -6.17
CA HIS A 169 -5.50 -1.95 -7.35
C HIS A 169 -5.14 -2.70 -8.64
N LYS A 170 -6.16 -3.06 -9.44
CA LYS A 170 -5.98 -3.78 -10.70
C LYS A 170 -5.05 -3.05 -11.68
N ASP A 171 -5.13 -1.72 -11.75
CA ASP A 171 -4.33 -0.87 -12.66
C ASP A 171 -2.83 -0.84 -12.35
N ILE A 172 -2.39 -1.48 -11.26
CA ILE A 172 -1.00 -1.47 -10.77
C ILE A 172 -0.40 -2.88 -10.74
N ALA A 173 -1.25 -3.92 -10.78
CA ALA A 173 -0.87 -5.30 -10.61
C ALA A 173 -1.00 -6.16 -11.88
N ASN A 174 -1.55 -5.60 -12.97
CA ASN A 174 -1.66 -6.21 -14.29
C ASN A 174 -0.72 -5.53 -15.30
#